data_AF-A0A0S7EGF4-F1
#
_entry.id   AF-A0A0S7EGF4-F1
#
_cell.length_a   1.000
_cell.length_b   1.000
_cell.length_c   1.000
_cell.angle_alpha   90.00
_cell.angle_beta   90.00
_cell.angle_gamma   90.00
#
_symmetry.space_group_name_H-M   'P 1'
#
loop_
_entity.id
_entity.type
_entity.pdbx_description
1 polymer ?
#
loop_
_entity_poly.entity_id
_entity_poly.type
_entity_poly.pdbx_seq_one_letter_code
_entity_poly.pdbx_strand_id
1 'polypeptide(L)'
;MPEPQNKLSVRRCLTFATGLVECLCFAGAVFGWAALVFVLKEDRYFSSLCVNTTRVNGTQTLDCSAQDEQYSLIFTIASFMNNFLTLPNGFLFDRFGTTLTRLYGIFLYTMGTLMVAFSSSALAYLLFPALSFLAVGGILLLMTNIQVTLTPKHERLIC
;
A
#
# COMPACT_ATOMS: atom_id res chain seq x y z
N MET A 1 -23.07 24.90 -30.55
CA MET A 1 -21.81 24.92 -29.76
C MET A 1 -21.51 23.48 -29.33
N PRO A 2 -20.40 22.85 -29.76
CA PRO A 2 -20.15 21.43 -29.51
C PRO A 2 -19.24 21.23 -28.29
N GLU A 3 -19.77 20.69 -27.18
CA GLU A 3 -19.01 20.36 -25.96
C GLU A 3 -19.23 18.95 -25.30
N PRO A 4 -19.47 17.82 -26.02
CA PRO A 4 -19.53 16.50 -25.35
C PRO A 4 -18.25 15.66 -25.43
N GLN A 5 -17.36 15.88 -26.41
CA GLN A 5 -16.19 15.01 -26.67
C GLN A 5 -15.08 15.17 -25.61
N ASN A 6 -14.83 16.40 -25.14
CA ASN A 6 -13.73 16.68 -24.22
C ASN A 6 -14.00 16.10 -22.80
N LYS A 7 -15.25 16.14 -22.32
CA LYS A 7 -15.62 15.59 -21.01
C LYS A 7 -15.47 14.06 -20.94
N LEU A 8 -15.75 13.35 -22.03
CA LEU A 8 -15.61 11.89 -22.07
C LEU A 8 -14.14 11.45 -22.11
N SER A 9 -13.32 12.16 -22.89
CA SER A 9 -11.87 11.92 -22.97
C SER A 9 -11.16 12.23 -21.64
N VAL A 10 -11.50 13.36 -21.00
CA VAL A 10 -10.96 13.74 -19.69
C VAL A 10 -11.37 12.75 -18.60
N ARG A 11 -12.63 12.28 -18.58
CA ARG A 11 -13.06 11.24 -17.63
C ARG A 11 -12.34 9.90 -17.83
N ARG A 12 -12.11 9.51 -19.08
CA ARG A 12 -11.34 8.30 -19.41
C ARG A 12 -9.88 8.44 -18.97
N CYS A 13 -9.25 9.57 -19.27
CA CYS A 13 -7.87 9.87 -18.86
C CYS A 13 -7.73 9.87 -17.33
N LEU A 14 -8.66 10.52 -16.60
CA LEU A 14 -8.69 10.51 -15.14
C LEU A 14 -8.83 9.09 -14.57
N THR A 15 -9.74 8.28 -15.11
CA THR A 15 -9.94 6.89 -14.64
C THR A 15 -8.69 6.04 -14.88
N PHE A 16 -8.02 6.24 -16.01
CA PHE A 16 -6.79 5.54 -16.35
C PHE A 16 -5.63 6.00 -15.45
N ALA A 17 -5.50 7.30 -15.23
CA ALA A 17 -4.49 7.89 -14.35
C ALA A 17 -4.67 7.43 -12.90
N THR A 18 -5.90 7.41 -12.38
CA THR A 18 -6.16 6.90 -11.02
C THR A 18 -5.82 5.42 -10.90
N GLY A 19 -6.20 4.58 -11.86
CA GLY A 19 -5.84 3.16 -11.84
C GLY A 19 -4.33 2.93 -11.92
N LEU A 20 -3.61 3.76 -12.69
CA LEU A 20 -2.16 3.69 -12.81
C LEU A 20 -1.47 4.10 -11.50
N VAL A 21 -1.95 5.17 -10.85
CA VAL A 21 -1.49 5.60 -9.53
C VAL A 21 -1.75 4.50 -8.50
N GLU A 22 -2.95 3.91 -8.46
CA GLU A 22 -3.30 2.83 -7.52
C GLU A 22 -2.39 1.61 -7.70
N CYS A 23 -2.13 1.19 -8.95
CA CYS A 23 -1.18 0.13 -9.28
C CYS A 23 0.24 0.45 -8.82
N LEU A 24 0.74 1.65 -9.15
CA LEU A 24 2.08 2.09 -8.77
C LEU A 24 2.23 2.21 -7.25
N CYS A 25 1.19 2.62 -6.56
CA CYS A 25 1.15 2.74 -5.11
C CYS A 25 1.24 1.38 -4.41
N PHE A 26 0.45 0.40 -4.86
CA PHE A 26 0.49 -0.96 -4.31
C PHE A 26 1.80 -1.67 -4.66
N ALA A 27 2.17 -1.68 -5.94
CA ALA A 27 3.41 -2.26 -6.41
C ALA A 27 4.63 -1.57 -5.80
N GLY A 28 4.62 -0.25 -5.69
CA GLY A 28 5.69 0.55 -5.11
C GLY A 28 5.89 0.28 -3.62
N ALA A 29 4.82 0.10 -2.84
CA ALA A 29 4.96 -0.25 -1.43
C ALA A 29 5.54 -1.67 -1.23
N VAL A 30 5.13 -2.64 -2.06
CA VAL A 30 5.58 -4.04 -1.95
C VAL A 30 6.98 -4.23 -2.53
N PHE A 31 7.19 -3.86 -3.80
CA PHE A 31 8.48 -4.03 -4.48
C PHE A 31 9.51 -2.99 -4.03
N GLY A 32 9.07 -1.80 -3.64
CA GLY A 32 9.94 -0.73 -3.13
C GLY A 32 10.21 -0.82 -1.62
N TRP A 33 9.72 -1.86 -0.92
CA TRP A 33 9.90 -2.01 0.52
C TRP A 33 11.37 -1.89 0.95
N ALA A 34 12.30 -2.52 0.22
CA ALA A 34 13.72 -2.44 0.52
C ALA A 34 14.26 -0.99 0.48
N ALA A 35 13.79 -0.19 -0.49
CA ALA A 35 14.15 1.22 -0.58
C ALA A 35 13.49 2.05 0.54
N LEU A 36 12.23 1.75 0.87
CA LEU A 36 11.53 2.41 1.96
C LEU A 36 12.21 2.15 3.31
N VAL A 37 12.66 0.92 3.57
CA VAL A 37 13.43 0.56 4.78
C VAL A 37 14.72 1.38 4.87
N PHE A 38 15.40 1.61 3.75
CA PHE A 38 16.59 2.46 3.73
C PHE A 38 16.27 3.89 4.18
N VAL A 39 15.20 4.49 3.65
CA VAL A 39 14.76 5.84 4.06
C VAL A 39 14.34 5.87 5.53
N LEU A 40 13.60 4.87 6.01
CA LEU A 40 13.17 4.77 7.41
C LEU A 40 14.37 4.65 8.38
N LYS A 41 15.45 3.97 7.96
CA LYS A 41 16.70 3.93 8.72
C LYS A 41 17.37 5.31 8.79
N GLU A 42 17.36 6.06 7.70
CA GLU A 42 17.90 7.42 7.64
C GLU A 42 17.12 8.38 8.56
N ASP A 43 15.78 8.24 8.60
CA ASP A 43 14.88 8.97 9.50
C ASP A 43 14.93 8.48 10.97
N ARG A 44 15.83 7.53 11.28
CA ARG A 44 16.07 6.95 12.61
C ARG A 44 14.86 6.23 13.24
N TYR A 45 13.97 5.67 12.42
CA TYR A 45 12.92 4.77 12.92
C TYR A 45 13.55 3.56 13.59
N PHE A 46 13.07 3.17 14.77
CA PHE A 46 13.60 2.03 15.53
C PHE A 46 15.11 2.13 15.88
N SER A 47 15.72 3.31 15.81
CA SER A 47 17.13 3.51 16.17
C SER A 47 17.47 3.14 17.61
N SER A 48 16.47 3.07 18.50
CA SER A 48 16.61 2.63 19.88
C SER A 48 16.89 1.13 20.03
N LEU A 49 16.60 0.32 19.00
CA LEU A 49 16.88 -1.11 18.99
C LEU A 49 18.32 -1.44 18.59
N CYS A 50 19.09 -0.44 18.13
CA CYS A 50 20.49 -0.63 17.82
C CYS A 50 21.32 -0.61 19.11
N VAL A 51 22.15 -1.63 19.29
CA VAL A 51 23.02 -1.78 20.46
C VAL A 51 24.46 -1.50 20.03
N ASN A 52 25.18 -0.72 20.85
CA ASN A 52 26.58 -0.47 20.60
C ASN A 52 27.38 -1.68 21.08
N THR A 53 27.67 -2.62 20.17
CA THR A 53 28.41 -3.84 20.51
C THR A 53 29.91 -3.55 20.45
N THR A 54 30.62 -3.92 21.52
CA THR A 54 32.08 -3.83 21.53
C THR A 54 32.61 -5.14 20.95
N ARG A 55 33.15 -5.11 19.73
CA ARG A 55 33.86 -6.29 19.22
C ARG A 55 35.10 -6.54 20.07
N VAL A 56 35.51 -7.80 20.16
CA VAL A 56 36.71 -8.29 20.88
C VAL A 56 38.00 -7.53 20.51
N ASN A 57 38.01 -6.78 19.41
CA ASN A 57 39.12 -5.93 18.96
C ASN A 57 39.04 -4.45 19.39
N GLY A 58 38.15 -4.09 20.33
CA GLY A 58 38.03 -2.71 20.84
C GLY A 58 37.35 -1.72 19.88
N THR A 59 36.83 -2.19 18.74
CA THR A 59 36.00 -1.39 17.84
C THR A 59 34.54 -1.43 18.28
N GLN A 60 33.97 -0.26 18.57
CA GLN A 60 32.53 -0.10 18.78
C GLN A 60 31.84 -0.18 17.42
N THR A 61 31.15 -1.29 17.16
CA THR A 61 30.33 -1.44 15.95
C THR A 61 28.87 -1.41 16.37
N LEU A 62 28.12 -0.48 15.79
CA LEU A 62 26.71 -0.29 16.07
C LEU A 62 25.94 -1.43 15.40
N ASP A 63 25.41 -2.36 16.20
CA ASP A 63 24.67 -3.53 15.72
C ASP A 63 23.17 -3.22 15.71
N CYS A 64 22.59 -3.18 14.52
CA CYS A 64 21.17 -2.89 14.29
C CYS A 64 20.38 -4.11 13.82
N SER A 65 20.88 -5.34 14.04
CA SER A 65 20.18 -6.56 13.60
C SER A 65 18.71 -6.63 14.07
N ALA A 66 18.42 -6.20 15.31
CA ALA A 66 17.07 -6.16 15.85
C ALA A 66 16.14 -5.16 15.12
N GLN A 67 16.68 -4.07 14.57
CA GLN A 67 15.91 -3.12 13.76
C GLN A 67 15.51 -3.76 12.42
N ASP A 68 16.42 -4.50 11.78
CA ASP A 68 16.15 -5.22 10.54
C ASP A 68 15.14 -6.36 10.72
N GLU A 69 15.17 -7.02 11.87
CA GLU A 69 14.17 -8.00 12.27
C GLU A 69 12.76 -7.36 12.35
N GLN A 70 12.63 -6.18 12.95
CA GLN A 70 11.35 -5.47 13.03
C GLN A 70 10.80 -5.11 11.64
N TYR A 71 11.63 -4.62 10.72
CA TYR A 71 11.18 -4.34 9.35
C TYR A 71 10.71 -5.60 8.62
N SER A 72 11.42 -6.72 8.79
CA SER A 72 11.02 -8.01 8.22
C SER A 72 9.68 -8.47 8.81
N LEU A 73 9.46 -8.26 10.10
CA LEU A 73 8.24 -8.60 10.82
C LEU A 73 7.05 -7.75 10.34
N ILE A 74 7.25 -6.44 10.12
CA ILE A 74 6.22 -5.54 9.55
C ILE A 74 5.73 -6.08 8.20
N PHE A 75 6.65 -6.38 7.28
CA PHE A 75 6.30 -6.90 5.95
C PHE A 75 5.59 -8.27 6.03
N THR A 76 6.06 -9.13 6.93
CA THR A 76 5.49 -10.46 7.16
C THR A 76 4.06 -10.35 7.68
N ILE A 77 3.82 -9.53 8.72
CA ILE A 77 2.47 -9.29 9.26
C ILE A 77 1.55 -8.70 8.20
N ALA A 78 1.99 -7.68 7.46
CA ALA A 78 1.18 -7.08 6.40
C ALA A 78 0.77 -8.15 5.36
N SER A 79 1.69 -9.03 4.97
CA SER A 79 1.43 -10.14 4.05
C SER A 79 0.46 -11.16 4.64
N PHE A 80 0.61 -11.55 5.91
CA PHE A 80 -0.30 -12.46 6.59
C PHE A 80 -1.71 -11.87 6.72
N MET A 81 -1.83 -10.61 7.13
CA MET A 81 -3.11 -9.91 7.24
C MET A 81 -3.79 -9.79 5.88
N ASN A 82 -3.04 -9.49 4.82
CA ASN A 82 -3.56 -9.46 3.47
C ASN A 82 -4.16 -10.81 3.07
N ASN A 83 -3.42 -11.91 3.27
CA ASN A 83 -3.91 -13.26 2.99
C ASN A 83 -5.14 -13.65 3.82
N PHE A 84 -5.15 -13.33 5.11
CA PHE A 84 -6.26 -13.64 6.00
C PHE A 84 -7.53 -12.86 5.62
N LEU A 85 -7.37 -11.59 5.27
CA LEU A 85 -8.48 -10.72 4.88
C LEU A 85 -8.92 -10.94 3.43
N THR A 86 -8.16 -11.65 2.59
CA THR A 86 -8.55 -12.01 1.22
C THR A 86 -9.90 -12.72 1.18
N LEU A 87 -10.16 -13.68 2.07
CA LEU A 87 -11.42 -14.42 2.10
C LEU A 87 -12.61 -13.52 2.51
N PRO A 88 -12.57 -12.79 3.65
CA PRO A 88 -13.59 -11.80 3.98
C PRO A 88 -13.82 -10.75 2.90
N ASN A 89 -12.74 -10.23 2.31
CA ASN A 89 -12.81 -9.25 1.23
C ASN A 89 -13.46 -9.82 -0.03
N GLY A 90 -13.18 -11.08 -0.36
CA GLY A 90 -13.86 -11.79 -1.46
C GLY A 90 -15.35 -11.97 -1.21
N PHE A 91 -15.75 -12.32 0.02
CA PHE A 91 -17.16 -12.41 0.40
C PHE A 91 -17.86 -11.04 0.36
N LEU A 92 -17.20 -9.99 0.85
CA LEU A 92 -17.70 -8.62 0.80
C LEU A 92 -17.91 -8.18 -0.65
N PHE A 93 -16.96 -8.51 -1.53
CA PHE A 93 -17.01 -8.23 -2.94
C PHE A 93 -18.21 -8.91 -3.63
N ASP A 94 -18.43 -10.20 -3.34
CA ASP A 94 -19.54 -10.97 -3.90
C ASP A 94 -20.91 -10.46 -3.41
N ARG A 95 -21.02 -10.07 -2.14
CA ARG A 95 -22.31 -9.65 -1.53
C ARG A 95 -22.70 -8.22 -1.87
N PHE A 96 -21.75 -7.28 -1.80
CA PHE A 96 -22.00 -5.83 -1.88
C PHE A 96 -21.63 -5.23 -3.24
N GLY A 97 -21.03 -6.03 -4.12
CA GLY A 97 -20.61 -5.62 -5.45
C GLY A 97 -19.38 -4.71 -5.48
N THR A 98 -19.05 -4.25 -6.68
CA THR A 98 -17.80 -3.54 -6.97
C THR A 98 -17.76 -2.13 -6.38
N THR A 99 -18.89 -1.41 -6.32
CA THR A 99 -18.91 0.01 -5.89
C THR A 99 -18.59 0.18 -4.40
N LEU A 100 -19.23 -0.62 -3.55
CA LEU A 100 -19.01 -0.55 -2.09
C LEU A 100 -17.61 -1.05 -1.72
N THR A 101 -17.17 -2.12 -2.36
CA THR A 101 -15.81 -2.64 -2.17
C THR A 101 -14.74 -1.61 -2.56
N ARG A 102 -14.99 -0.84 -3.64
CA ARG A 102 -14.08 0.23 -4.04
C ARG A 102 -14.06 1.36 -3.02
N LEU A 103 -15.20 1.80 -2.51
CA LEU A 103 -15.25 2.83 -1.46
C LEU A 103 -14.51 2.39 -0.18
N TYR A 104 -14.71 1.13 0.22
CA TYR A 104 -13.99 0.53 1.35
C TYR A 104 -12.48 0.46 1.11
N GLY A 105 -12.05 0.04 -0.08
CA GLY A 105 -10.64 0.04 -0.48
C GLY A 105 -10.00 1.43 -0.44
N ILE A 106 -10.69 2.47 -0.95
CA ILE A 106 -10.23 3.87 -0.89
C ILE A 106 -10.09 4.31 0.56
N PHE A 107 -11.06 4.00 1.42
CA PHE A 107 -11.01 4.34 2.83
C PHE A 107 -9.81 3.71 3.54
N LEU A 108 -9.59 2.40 3.35
CA LEU A 108 -8.42 1.72 3.93
C LEU A 108 -7.10 2.26 3.39
N TYR A 109 -7.02 2.53 2.09
CA TYR A 109 -5.81 3.03 1.45
C TYR A 109 -5.47 4.45 1.92
N THR A 110 -6.47 5.34 1.99
CA THR A 110 -6.31 6.69 2.54
C THR A 110 -5.94 6.66 4.02
N MET A 111 -6.54 5.77 4.81
CA MET A 111 -6.17 5.61 6.22
C MET A 111 -4.73 5.10 6.39
N GLY A 112 -4.31 4.13 5.58
CA GLY A 112 -2.94 3.61 5.59
C GLY A 112 -1.90 4.68 5.22
N THR A 113 -2.14 5.43 4.14
CA THR A 113 -1.25 6.54 3.74
C THR A 113 -1.20 7.64 4.79
N LEU A 114 -2.33 7.97 5.42
CA LEU A 114 -2.39 8.98 6.47
C LEU A 114 -1.63 8.54 7.72
N MET A 115 -1.70 7.25 8.09
CA MET A 115 -0.89 6.69 9.18
C MET A 115 0.61 6.74 8.89
N VAL A 116 1.03 6.48 7.64
CA VAL A 116 2.44 6.68 7.24
C VAL A 116 2.83 8.15 7.34
N ALA A 117 1.98 9.06 6.87
CA ALA A 117 2.26 10.50 6.88
C ALA A 117 2.39 11.09 8.30
N PHE A 118 1.61 10.58 9.26
CA PHE A 118 1.72 10.98 10.67
C PHE A 118 2.73 10.14 11.47
N SER A 119 3.33 9.11 10.87
CA SER A 119 4.34 8.33 11.57
C SER A 119 5.56 9.20 11.86
N SER A 120 6.15 8.99 13.02
CA SER A 120 7.40 9.62 13.45
C SER A 120 8.30 8.55 14.07
N SER A 121 9.57 8.85 14.31
CA SER A 121 10.50 7.92 14.95
C SER A 121 10.03 7.45 16.34
N ALA A 122 9.24 8.27 17.06
CA ALA A 122 8.61 7.90 18.33
C ALA A 122 7.38 6.99 18.16
N LEU A 123 6.70 7.06 17.02
CA LEU A 123 5.52 6.27 16.66
C LEU A 123 5.84 5.29 15.52
N ALA A 124 7.06 4.74 15.49
CA ALA A 124 7.47 3.80 14.45
C ALA A 124 6.57 2.55 14.39
N TYR A 125 5.95 2.18 15.52
CA TYR A 125 4.97 1.09 15.60
C TYR A 125 3.70 1.33 14.77
N LEU A 126 3.38 2.58 14.38
CA LEU A 126 2.24 2.87 13.50
C LEU A 126 2.43 2.30 12.09
N LEU A 127 3.67 1.99 11.70
CA LEU A 127 3.97 1.37 10.40
C LEU A 127 3.36 -0.04 10.28
N PHE A 128 3.19 -0.77 11.39
CA PHE A 128 2.55 -2.09 11.41
C PHE A 128 1.12 -2.06 10.86
N PRO A 129 0.18 -1.31 11.47
CA PRO A 129 -1.16 -1.18 10.93
C PRO A 129 -1.17 -0.42 9.60
N ALA A 130 -0.32 0.60 9.43
CA ALA A 130 -0.31 1.41 8.22
C ALA A 130 -0.07 0.57 6.96
N LEU A 131 0.99 -0.25 6.94
CA LEU A 131 1.28 -1.12 5.79
C LEU A 131 0.26 -2.23 5.61
N SER A 132 -0.35 -2.72 6.69
CA SER A 132 -1.42 -3.72 6.60
C SER A 132 -2.65 -3.14 5.90
N PHE A 133 -3.09 -1.94 6.28
CA PHE A 133 -4.20 -1.26 5.61
C PHE A 133 -3.86 -0.85 4.17
N LEU A 134 -2.61 -0.45 3.92
CA LEU A 134 -2.14 -0.11 2.59
C LEU A 134 -2.16 -1.33 1.65
N ALA A 135 -1.70 -2.49 2.13
CA ALA A 135 -1.71 -3.74 1.38
C ALA A 135 -3.13 -4.21 1.07
N VAL A 136 -4.01 -4.24 2.09
CA VAL A 136 -5.40 -4.68 1.95
C VAL A 136 -6.21 -3.71 1.06
N GLY A 137 -6.07 -2.40 1.27
CA GLY A 137 -6.71 -1.39 0.44
C GLY A 137 -6.23 -1.44 -1.00
N GLY A 138 -4.92 -1.58 -1.21
CA GLY A 138 -4.32 -1.65 -2.54
C GLY A 138 -4.79 -2.86 -3.37
N ILE A 139 -4.85 -4.06 -2.78
CA ILE A 139 -5.32 -5.25 -3.51
C ILE A 139 -6.81 -5.15 -3.87
N LEU A 140 -7.64 -4.57 -2.99
CA LEU A 140 -9.06 -4.34 -3.25
C LEU A 140 -9.26 -3.38 -4.43
N LEU A 141 -8.51 -2.27 -4.45
CA LEU A 141 -8.55 -1.31 -5.56
C LEU A 141 -8.09 -1.94 -6.87
N LEU A 142 -7.01 -2.71 -6.85
CA LEU A 142 -6.52 -3.42 -8.04
C LEU A 142 -7.56 -4.39 -8.62
N MET A 143 -8.16 -5.22 -7.76
CA MET A 143 -9.21 -6.16 -8.18
C MET A 143 -10.39 -5.43 -8.82
N THR A 144 -10.86 -4.34 -8.22
CA THR A 144 -11.97 -3.56 -8.77
C THR A 144 -11.63 -2.89 -10.11
N ASN A 145 -10.39 -2.43 -10.31
CA ASN A 145 -9.94 -1.82 -11.57
C ASN A 145 -9.89 -2.82 -12.73
N ILE A 146 -9.36 -4.02 -12.48
CA ILE A 146 -9.31 -5.09 -13.48
C ILE A 146 -10.74 -5.46 -13.90
N GLN A 147 -11.68 -5.54 -12.97
CA GLN A 147 -13.06 -5.90 -13.26
C GLN A 147 -13.84 -4.81 -14.03
N VAL A 148 -13.59 -3.53 -13.76
CA VAL A 148 -14.15 -2.40 -14.53
C VAL A 148 -13.57 -2.35 -15.95
N THR A 149 -12.36 -2.87 -16.14
CA THR A 149 -11.74 -3.00 -17.46
C THR A 149 -12.31 -4.19 -18.23
N LEU A 150 -12.47 -5.34 -17.54
CA LEU A 150 -12.94 -6.60 -18.12
C LEU A 150 -14.44 -6.71 -18.30
N THR A 151 -15.26 -5.93 -17.59
CA THR A 151 -16.72 -5.94 -17.81
C THR A 151 -16.97 -5.56 -19.26
N PRO A 152 -17.45 -6.51 -20.10
CA PRO A 152 -17.62 -6.28 -21.52
C PRO A 152 -18.79 -5.31 -21.64
N LYS A 153 -18.46 -4.03 -21.72
CA LYS A 153 -19.35 -3.08 -22.34
C LYS A 153 -19.42 -3.54 -23.80
N HIS A 154 -20.48 -4.28 -24.16
CA HIS A 154 -20.94 -4.45 -25.55
C HIS A 154 -21.30 -3.08 -26.20
N GLU A 155 -20.72 -1.99 -25.72
CA GLU A 155 -20.95 -0.59 -26.07
C GLU A 155 -19.74 0.30 -25.69
N ARG A 156 -18.51 -0.24 -25.74
CA ARG A 156 -17.29 0.56 -25.99
C ARG A 156 -16.69 0.23 -27.36
N LEU A 157 -17.56 0.04 -28.35
CA LEU A 157 -17.17 0.26 -29.74
C LEU A 157 -16.59 1.67 -29.85
N ILE A 158 -15.55 1.81 -30.67
CA ILE A 158 -14.67 2.96 -30.87
C ILE A 158 -13.46 2.98 -29.91
N CYS A 159 -12.55 2.03 -30.08
CA CYS A 159 -11.37 2.33 -30.91
C CYS A 159 -11.74 2.02 -32.37
#